data_AF-A0A8T9BUT7-F1
#
_entry.id   AF-A0A8T9BUT7-F1
#
_cell.length_a   1.000
_cell.length_b   1.000
_cell.length_c   1.000
_cell.angle_alpha   90.00
_cell.angle_beta   90.00
_cell.angle_gamma   90.00
#
_symmetry.space_group_name_H-M   'P 1'
#
loop_
_entity.id
_entity.type
_entity.pdbx_description
1 polymer ?
#
loop_
_entity_poly.entity_id
_entity_poly.type
_entity_poly.pdbx_seq_one_letter_code
_entity_poly.pdbx_strand_id
1 'polypeptide(L)'
;MSIPAPAPGETNLTTLLSTLVPRLSPHTYVFLTLPQSTNLPPTLEPLMAFRESEGVTIICTRAEAVAHELESWTFECRMVTLMVHSSLEAVGFLAVITRELALRG
;
A
#
# COMPACT_ATOMS: atom_id res chain seq x y z
N MET A 1 18.94 29.07 10.23
CA MET A 1 17.53 29.16 9.82
C MET A 1 16.88 27.83 10.16
N SER A 2 16.00 27.81 11.16
CA SER A 2 15.29 26.60 11.58
C SER A 2 14.16 26.33 10.62
N ILE A 3 14.12 25.14 10.02
CA ILE A 3 12.99 24.69 9.20
C ILE A 3 11.79 24.52 10.16
N PRO A 4 10.64 25.17 9.91
CA PRO A 4 9.46 24.96 10.75
C PRO A 4 9.03 23.51 10.65
N ALA A 5 8.65 22.91 11.79
CA ALA A 5 8.07 21.58 11.81
C ALA A 5 6.85 21.52 10.88
N PRO A 6 6.64 20.42 10.13
CA PRO A 6 5.44 20.27 9.32
C PRO A 6 4.20 20.43 10.19
N ALA A 7 3.18 21.12 9.66
CA ALA A 7 1.92 21.28 10.37
C ALA A 7 1.35 19.90 10.78
N PRO A 8 0.77 19.76 11.98
CA PRO A 8 0.15 18.50 12.39
C PRO A 8 -0.94 18.13 11.39
N GLY A 9 -0.94 16.87 10.94
CA GLY A 9 -1.92 16.39 9.97
C GLY A 9 -3.34 16.44 10.51
N GLU A 10 -4.34 16.46 9.62
CA GLU A 10 -5.75 16.52 10.01
C GLU A 10 -6.17 15.25 10.77
N THR A 11 -7.01 15.42 11.79
CA THR A 11 -7.52 14.35 12.67
C THR A 11 -9.05 14.30 12.71
N ASN A 12 -9.74 15.37 12.27
CA ASN A 12 -11.18 15.40 12.13
C ASN A 12 -11.61 14.50 10.97
N LEU A 13 -12.27 13.39 11.29
CA LEU A 13 -12.71 12.39 10.33
C LEU A 13 -13.59 12.97 9.21
N THR A 14 -14.49 13.90 9.54
CA THR A 14 -15.36 14.53 8.53
C THR A 14 -14.55 15.35 7.54
N THR A 15 -13.55 16.11 8.00
CA THR A 15 -12.65 16.88 7.15
C THR A 15 -11.75 15.98 6.31
N LEU A 16 -11.26 14.88 6.88
CA LEU A 16 -10.44 13.90 6.15
C LEU A 16 -11.21 13.27 4.99
N LEU A 17 -12.46 12.87 5.23
CA LEU A 17 -13.28 12.23 4.21
C LEU A 17 -13.73 13.23 3.13
N SER A 18 -14.01 14.48 3.48
CA SER A 18 -14.43 15.50 2.50
C SER A 18 -13.29 15.96 1.57
N THR A 19 -12.03 15.76 1.99
CA THR A 19 -10.83 16.13 1.22
C THR A 19 -10.13 14.94 0.56
N LEU A 20 -10.68 13.73 0.71
CA LEU A 20 -10.13 12.51 0.16
C LEU A 20 -10.15 12.52 -1.37
N VAL A 21 -8.97 12.36 -1.99
CA VAL A 21 -8.85 12.20 -3.45
C VAL A 21 -8.28 10.81 -3.75
N PRO A 22 -9.13 9.81 -4.07
CA PRO A 22 -8.64 8.49 -4.44
C PRO A 22 -7.98 8.53 -5.82
N ARG A 23 -6.82 7.89 -5.96
CA ARG A 23 -6.10 7.72 -7.22
C ARG A 23 -5.87 6.25 -7.51
N LEU A 24 -6.41 5.77 -8.62
CA LEU A 24 -6.16 4.42 -9.11
C LEU A 24 -4.83 4.38 -9.87
N SER A 25 -3.90 3.53 -9.44
CA SER A 25 -2.66 3.29 -10.18
C SER A 25 -2.96 2.65 -11.54
N PRO A 26 -2.22 3.00 -12.62
CA PRO A 26 -2.37 2.39 -13.94
C PRO A 26 -1.84 0.95 -14.00
N HIS A 27 -1.00 0.54 -13.04
CA HIS A 27 -0.33 -0.76 -13.03
C HIS A 27 -1.15 -1.83 -12.31
N THR A 28 -1.00 -3.08 -12.76
CA THR A 28 -1.43 -4.26 -12.00
C THR A 28 -0.32 -4.66 -11.04
N TYR A 29 -0.69 -4.90 -9.79
CA TYR A 29 0.20 -5.35 -8.73
C TYR A 29 -0.08 -6.81 -8.40
N VAL A 30 0.94 -7.49 -7.90
CA VAL A 30 0.87 -8.89 -7.49
C VAL A 30 1.35 -9.07 -6.06
N PHE A 31 0.77 -10.04 -5.35
CA PHE A 31 1.22 -10.49 -4.04
C PHE A 31 1.97 -11.81 -4.16
N LEU A 32 3.20 -11.83 -3.66
CA LEU A 32 4.09 -12.99 -3.64
C LEU A 32 4.51 -13.28 -2.21
N THR A 33 4.66 -14.54 -1.85
CA THR A 33 5.30 -14.94 -0.59
C THR A 33 6.57 -15.72 -0.92
N LEU A 34 7.70 -15.21 -0.45
CA LEU A 34 9.01 -15.85 -0.63
C LEU A 34 9.47 -16.49 0.68
N PRO A 35 10.25 -17.58 0.64
CA PRO A 35 10.89 -18.12 1.84
C PRO A 35 11.71 -17.07 2.62
N GLN A 36 11.79 -17.18 3.95
CA GLN A 36 12.52 -16.20 4.78
C GLN A 36 14.01 -16.07 4.44
N SER A 37 14.60 -17.15 3.93
CA SER A 37 15.99 -17.23 3.48
C SER A 37 16.23 -16.61 2.10
N THR A 38 15.17 -16.20 1.40
CA THR A 38 15.28 -15.62 0.06
C THR A 38 15.83 -14.21 0.17
N ASN A 39 16.98 -14.01 -0.48
CA ASN A 39 17.46 -12.67 -0.78
C ASN A 39 16.71 -12.17 -2.02
N LEU A 40 16.08 -11.00 -1.92
CA LEU A 40 15.45 -10.37 -3.07
C LEU A 40 16.52 -10.05 -4.13
N PRO A 41 16.21 -10.21 -5.43
CA PRO A 41 17.09 -9.73 -6.49
C PRO A 41 17.45 -8.25 -6.25
N PRO A 42 18.72 -7.85 -6.37
CA PRO A 42 19.14 -6.46 -6.09
C PRO A 42 18.44 -5.40 -6.96
N THR A 43 17.92 -5.82 -8.11
CA THR A 43 17.23 -4.99 -9.10
C THR A 43 15.71 -5.02 -8.97
N LEU A 44 15.16 -5.82 -8.06
CA LEU A 44 13.74 -5.79 -7.74
C LEU A 44 13.45 -4.64 -6.77
N GLU A 45 12.58 -3.72 -7.16
CA GLU A 45 12.15 -2.57 -6.34
C GLU A 45 10.69 -2.76 -5.88
N PRO A 46 10.43 -3.61 -4.87
CA PRO A 46 9.06 -3.86 -4.47
C PRO A 46 8.43 -2.60 -3.89
N LEU A 47 7.15 -2.38 -4.20
CA LEU A 47 6.34 -1.35 -3.55
C LEU A 47 6.29 -1.57 -2.03
N MET A 48 6.26 -2.83 -1.62
CA MET A 48 6.24 -3.23 -0.22
C MET A 48 6.92 -4.58 -0.04
N ALA A 49 7.69 -4.70 1.04
CA ALA A 49 8.20 -5.97 1.54
C ALA A 49 7.90 -6.06 3.04
N PHE A 50 7.33 -7.19 3.47
CA PHE A 50 6.96 -7.41 4.86
C PHE A 50 7.35 -8.81 5.30
N ARG A 51 8.07 -8.89 6.42
CA ARG A 51 8.59 -10.16 6.94
C ARG A 51 7.61 -10.72 7.96
N GLU A 52 7.06 -11.87 7.64
CA GLU A 52 6.11 -12.63 8.45
C GLU A 52 6.74 -13.95 8.93
N SER A 53 6.03 -14.69 9.77
CA SER A 53 6.54 -15.96 10.29
C SER A 53 6.64 -17.05 9.22
N GLU A 54 5.75 -16.98 8.23
CA GLU A 54 5.60 -17.92 7.12
C GLU A 54 6.55 -17.62 5.96
N GLY A 55 7.02 -16.37 5.83
CA GLY A 55 7.83 -15.92 4.70
C GLY A 55 7.97 -14.40 4.61
N VAL A 56 8.48 -13.91 3.48
CA VAL A 56 8.50 -12.49 3.13
C VAL A 56 7.42 -12.24 2.09
N THR A 57 6.40 -11.48 2.47
CA THR A 57 5.38 -10.99 1.54
C THR A 57 5.93 -9.81 0.76
N ILE A 58 5.78 -9.86 -0.56
CA ILE A 58 6.22 -8.84 -1.51
C ILE A 58 5.02 -8.37 -2.31
N ILE A 59 4.92 -7.05 -2.48
CA ILE A 59 4.03 -6.40 -3.44
C ILE A 59 4.90 -5.68 -4.47
N CYS A 60 4.82 -6.08 -5.73
CA CYS A 60 5.46 -5.39 -6.85
C CYS A 60 4.49 -5.31 -8.04
N THR A 61 4.87 -4.62 -9.11
CA THR A 61 4.07 -4.67 -10.33
C THR A 61 4.18 -6.06 -10.96
N ARG A 62 3.12 -6.48 -11.66
CA ARG A 62 3.13 -7.74 -12.42
C ARG A 62 4.28 -7.79 -13.44
N ALA A 63 4.62 -6.64 -14.03
CA ALA A 63 5.71 -6.53 -14.98
C ALA A 63 7.07 -6.84 -14.34
N GLU A 64 7.32 -6.32 -13.14
CA GLU A 64 8.54 -6.63 -12.38
C GLU A 64 8.58 -8.09 -11.97
N ALA A 65 7.48 -8.65 -11.47
CA ALA A 65 7.43 -10.07 -11.11
C ALA A 65 7.82 -10.97 -12.28
N VAL A 66 7.27 -10.71 -13.47
CA VAL A 66 7.63 -11.45 -14.70
C VAL A 66 9.09 -11.22 -15.09
N ALA A 67 9.59 -9.99 -15.03
CA ALA A 67 10.98 -9.67 -15.37
C ALA A 67 12.01 -10.36 -14.44
N HIS A 68 11.59 -10.73 -13.23
CA HIS A 68 12.40 -11.43 -12.23
C HIS A 68 12.05 -12.92 -12.08
N GLU A 69 11.27 -13.49 -13.00
CA GLU A 69 10.86 -14.91 -12.99
C GLU A 69 10.13 -15.32 -11.69
N LEU A 70 9.44 -14.37 -11.06
CA LEU A 70 8.65 -14.58 -9.84
C LEU A 70 7.19 -14.86 -10.21
N GLU A 71 6.90 -16.05 -10.76
CA GLU A 71 5.59 -16.37 -11.32
C GLU A 71 4.56 -16.95 -10.32
N SER A 72 4.97 -17.23 -9.09
CA SER A 72 4.12 -17.85 -8.06
C SER A 72 3.34 -16.84 -7.21
N TRP A 73 2.73 -15.82 -7.84
CA TRP A 73 1.86 -14.87 -7.14
C TRP A 73 0.46 -15.43 -6.91
N THR A 74 -0.21 -14.97 -5.86
CA THR A 74 -1.53 -15.49 -5.45
C THR A 74 -2.69 -14.54 -5.77
N PHE A 75 -2.41 -13.27 -6.02
CA PHE A 75 -3.44 -12.25 -6.19
C PHE A 75 -2.99 -11.13 -7.12
N GLU A 76 -3.81 -10.82 -8.13
CA GLU A 76 -3.62 -9.66 -9.01
C GLU A 76 -4.62 -8.56 -8.63
N CYS A 77 -4.14 -7.33 -8.47
CA CYS A 77 -4.99 -6.21 -8.09
C CYS A 77 -4.51 -4.86 -8.63
N ARG A 78 -5.31 -3.82 -8.36
CA ARG A 78 -4.95 -2.42 -8.63
C ARG A 78 -4.79 -1.68 -7.31
N MET A 79 -3.76 -0.84 -7.21
CA MET A 79 -3.55 0.02 -6.06
C MET A 79 -4.46 1.25 -6.15
N VAL A 80 -5.19 1.54 -5.08
CA VAL A 80 -5.88 2.83 -4.89
C VAL A 80 -5.17 3.59 -3.79
N THR A 81 -4.54 4.71 -4.14
CA THR A 81 -3.93 5.63 -3.17
C THR A 81 -4.97 6.61 -2.66
N LEU A 82 -5.16 6.64 -1.35
CA LEU A 82 -6.07 7.56 -0.67
C LEU A 82 -5.31 8.84 -0.31
N MET A 83 -5.32 9.83 -1.21
CA MET A 83 -4.61 11.09 -0.97
C MET A 83 -5.41 11.97 -0.01
N VAL A 84 -4.88 12.15 1.20
CA VAL A 84 -5.42 13.06 2.21
C VAL A 84 -4.26 13.58 3.07
N HIS A 85 -4.34 14.82 3.54
CA HIS A 85 -3.36 15.35 4.49
C HIS A 85 -3.73 14.91 5.91
N SER A 86 -3.57 13.63 6.21
CA SER A 86 -3.91 13.04 7.51
C SER A 86 -2.71 12.97 8.44
N SER A 87 -2.96 13.14 9.74
CA SER A 87 -2.04 12.60 10.74
C SER A 87 -2.12 11.06 10.72
N LEU A 88 -1.00 10.38 11.00
CA LEU A 88 -1.01 8.92 11.24
C LEU A 88 -1.91 8.52 12.42
N GLU A 89 -2.26 9.49 13.28
CA GLU A 89 -3.15 9.33 14.44
C GLU A 89 -4.64 9.47 14.11
N ALA A 90 -5.02 9.59 12.82
CA ALA A 90 -6.41 9.71 12.40
C ALA A 90 -7.20 8.39 12.59
N VAL A 91 -7.63 8.14 13.84
CA VAL A 91 -8.44 6.98 14.21
C VAL A 91 -9.78 7.00 13.45
N GLY A 92 -10.14 5.85 12.87
CA GLY A 92 -11.43 5.65 12.19
C GLY A 92 -11.44 5.92 10.69
N PHE A 93 -10.39 6.54 10.12
CA PHE A 93 -10.31 6.78 8.67
C PHE A 93 -10.41 5.49 7.86
N LEU A 94 -9.54 4.51 8.13
CA LEU A 94 -9.57 3.21 7.45
C LEU A 94 -10.87 2.43 7.72
N ALA A 95 -11.49 2.61 8.89
CA ALA A 95 -12.74 1.92 9.22
C ALA A 95 -13.90 2.35 8.31
N VAL A 96 -13.99 3.64 7.98
CA VAL A 96 -15.01 4.14 7.05
C VAL A 96 -14.77 3.60 5.64
N ILE A 97 -13.54 3.66 5.15
CA ILE A 97 -13.22 3.23 3.79
C ILE A 97 -13.44 1.72 3.60
N THR A 98 -12.94 0.91 4.52
CA THR A 98 -13.08 -0.56 4.45
C THR A 98 -14.52 -1.01 4.54
N ARG A 99 -15.36 -0.32 5.35
CA ARG A 99 -16.81 -0.57 5.41
C ARG A 99 -17.48 -0.34 4.06
N GLU A 100 -17.21 0.79 3.40
CA GLU A 100 -17.83 1.11 2.10
C GLU A 100 -17.37 0.15 0.98
N LEU A 101 -16.11 -0.31 1.01
CA LEU A 101 -15.63 -1.34 0.09
C LEU A 101 -16.34 -2.69 0.35
N ALA A 102 -16.44 -3.12 1.61
CA ALA A 102 -17.09 -4.38 1.97
C ALA A 102 -18.58 -4.42 1.59
N LEU A 103 -19.27 -3.27 1.60
CA LEU A 103 -20.67 -3.17 1.17
C LEU A 103 -20.87 -3.35 -0.34
N ARG A 104 -19.80 -3.22 -1.15
CA ARG A 104 -19.89 -3.21 -2.61
C ARG A 104 -19.35 -4.46 -3.31
N GLY A 105 -18.62 -5.32 -2.59
CA GLY A 105 -18.15 -6.62 -3.08
C GLY A 105 -17.41 -6.56 -4.40
#